data_AF-A0A848ZJR1-F1
#
_entry.id   AF-A0A848ZJR1-F1
#
_cell.length_a   1.000
_cell.length_b   1.000
_cell.length_c   1.000
_cell.angle_alpha   90.00
_cell.angle_beta   90.00
_cell.angle_gamma   90.00
#
_symmetry.space_group_name_H-M   'P 1'
#
loop_
_entity.id
_entity.type
_entity.pdbx_description
1 polymer ?
#
loop_
_entity_poly.entity_id
_entity_poly.type
_entity_poly.pdbx_seq_one_letter_code
_entity_poly.pdbx_strand_id
1 'polypeptide(L)' 'ELYIEFWRRNDMVRFDKFTEPWNLKEISGDPNLNLFPIPETALLSNPNLVQNPGY' A
#
# COMPACT_ATOMS: atom_id res chain seq x y z
N GLU A 1 -5.63 -20.87 6.04
CA GLU A 1 -7.07 -20.50 5.93
C GLU A 1 -7.37 -19.58 4.74
N LEU A 2 -7.11 -18.26 4.77
CA LEU A 2 -7.66 -17.32 3.76
C LEU A 2 -6.80 -17.08 2.49
N TYR A 3 -6.23 -18.12 1.89
CA TYR A 3 -5.46 -17.94 0.63
C TYR A 3 -6.41 -17.63 -0.53
N ILE A 4 -5.96 -16.90 -1.56
CA ILE A 4 -6.74 -16.47 -2.76
C ILE A 4 -8.04 -15.67 -2.51
N GLU A 5 -8.33 -15.30 -1.26
CA GLU A 5 -9.52 -14.51 -0.90
C GLU A 5 -9.24 -13.01 -0.77
N PHE A 6 -8.13 -12.53 -1.33
CA PHE A 6 -7.73 -11.11 -1.33
C PHE A 6 -7.55 -10.47 0.05
N TRP A 7 -7.49 -11.27 1.12
CA TRP A 7 -7.32 -10.77 2.48
C TRP A 7 -5.85 -10.51 2.87
N ARG A 8 -4.91 -11.18 2.17
CA ARG A 8 -3.51 -11.28 2.58
C ARG A 8 -2.81 -9.92 2.80
N ARG A 9 -3.13 -8.89 2.01
CA ARG A 9 -2.52 -7.55 2.17
C ARG A 9 -2.83 -6.93 3.52
N ASN A 10 -4.08 -7.02 3.99
CA ASN A 10 -4.52 -6.40 5.24
C ASN A 10 -3.75 -6.98 6.43
N ASP A 11 -3.63 -8.31 6.48
CA ASP A 11 -2.84 -8.97 7.51
C ASP A 11 -1.36 -8.64 7.40
N MET A 12 -0.79 -8.63 6.19
CA MET A 12 0.63 -8.30 6.02
C MET A 12 0.95 -6.87 6.44
N VAL A 13 0.07 -5.89 6.20
CA VAL A 13 0.26 -4.51 6.67
C VAL A 13 0.15 -4.44 8.20
N ARG A 14 -0.84 -5.12 8.79
CA ARG A 14 -1.06 -5.15 10.25
C ARG A 14 0.10 -5.77 11.04
N PHE A 15 0.85 -6.67 10.41
CA PHE A 15 2.00 -7.36 11.02
C PHE A 15 3.35 -6.89 10.48
N ASP A 16 3.40 -5.75 9.78
CA ASP A 16 4.63 -5.16 9.22
C ASP A 16 5.40 -6.09 8.27
N LYS A 17 4.68 -6.99 7.58
CA LYS A 17 5.22 -7.94 6.60
C LYS A 17 5.04 -7.52 5.16
N PHE A 18 4.22 -6.50 4.89
CA PHE A 18 3.86 -6.15 3.52
C PHE A 18 5.05 -5.68 2.69
N THR A 19 5.96 -4.90 3.28
CA THR A 19 7.10 -4.29 2.58
C THR A 19 8.37 -5.15 2.62
N GLU A 20 8.36 -6.27 3.35
CA GLU A 20 9.46 -7.23 3.43
C GLU A 20 9.63 -8.02 2.10
N PRO A 21 10.86 -8.45 1.78
CA PRO A 21 11.10 -9.32 0.63
C PRO A 21 10.53 -10.73 0.84
N TRP A 22 10.19 -11.38 -0.27
CA TRP A 22 9.87 -12.81 -0.34
C TRP A 22 10.20 -13.34 -1.74
N ASN A 23 10.08 -14.65 -1.97
CA ASN A 23 10.62 -15.33 -3.16
C ASN A 23 10.27 -14.69 -4.52
N LEU A 24 9.15 -13.97 -4.64
CA LEU A 24 8.68 -13.33 -5.88
C LEU A 24 8.60 -11.80 -5.79
N LYS A 25 9.19 -11.18 -4.77
CA LYS A 25 9.19 -9.74 -4.56
C LYS A 25 10.57 -9.26 -4.15
N GLU A 26 11.20 -8.49 -5.03
CA GLU A 26 12.41 -7.74 -4.70
C GLU A 26 12.07 -6.46 -3.93
N ILE A 27 13.02 -5.97 -3.14
CA ILE A 27 12.77 -5.04 -2.02
C ILE A 27 12.34 -3.65 -2.49
N SER A 28 11.25 -3.12 -1.93
CA SER A 28 11.10 -1.67 -1.75
C SER A 28 11.57 -1.20 -0.37
N GLY A 29 11.28 -1.96 0.70
CA GLY A 29 11.56 -1.58 2.09
C GLY A 29 10.85 -0.30 2.55
N ASP A 30 10.12 0.35 1.64
CA ASP A 30 9.51 1.65 1.83
C ASP A 30 8.14 1.52 2.50
N PRO A 31 7.97 2.00 3.74
CA PRO A 31 6.69 1.96 4.45
C PRO A 31 5.59 2.78 3.77
N ASN A 32 5.92 3.72 2.87
CA ASN A 32 4.93 4.53 2.15
C ASN A 32 4.01 3.68 1.27
N LEU A 33 4.49 2.54 0.79
CA LEU A 33 3.70 1.63 -0.05
C LEU A 33 2.61 0.85 0.72
N ASN A 34 2.52 1.01 2.04
CA ASN A 34 1.40 0.50 2.83
C ASN A 34 0.09 1.23 2.54
N LEU A 35 0.15 2.45 1.97
CA LEU A 35 -1.02 3.21 1.53
C LEU A 35 -1.04 3.28 0.01
N PHE A 36 -2.22 3.20 -0.59
CA PHE A 36 -2.35 3.47 -2.03
C PHE A 36 -2.30 4.98 -2.28
N PRO A 37 -1.85 5.43 -3.46
CA PRO A 37 -1.93 6.84 -3.81
C PRO A 37 -3.40 7.28 -3.86
N ILE A 38 -3.64 8.53 -3.45
CA ILE A 38 -4.89 9.19 -3.77
C ILE A 38 -4.91 9.40 -5.30
N PRO A 39 -5.99 9.00 -5.99
CA PRO A 39 -6.10 9.20 -7.44
C PRO A 39 -5.91 10.67 -7.83
N GLU A 40 -5.16 10.92 -8.89
CA GLU A 40 -4.86 12.28 -9.37
C GLU A 40 -6.14 13.08 -9.68
N THR A 41 -7.14 12.42 -10.28
CA THR A 41 -8.44 13.04 -10.55
C THR A 41 -9.17 13.48 -9.27
N ALA A 42 -8.97 12.79 -8.15
CA ALA A 42 -9.52 13.18 -6.86
C ALA A 42 -8.78 14.40 -6.28
N LEU A 43 -7.44 14.44 -6.41
CA LEU A 43 -6.64 15.60 -5.99
C LEU A 43 -7.00 16.86 -6.79
N LEU A 44 -7.17 16.75 -8.11
CA LEU A 44 -7.55 17.87 -8.97
C LEU A 44 -8.97 18.38 -8.69
N SER A 45 -9.89 17.50 -8.30
CA SER A 45 -11.28 17.87 -8.03
C SER A 45 -11.52 18.40 -6.62
N ASN A 46 -10.66 18.06 -5.65
CA ASN A 46 -10.80 18.50 -4.27
C ASN A 46 -9.46 19.04 -3.72
N PRO A 47 -9.28 20.36 -3.62
CA PRO A 47 -8.03 20.98 -3.14
C PRO A 47 -7.75 20.74 -1.66
N ASN A 48 -8.71 20.20 -0.89
CA ASN A 48 -8.48 19.84 0.52
C ASN A 48 -7.79 18.48 0.68
N LEU A 49 -7.67 17.69 -0.39
CA LEU A 49 -6.96 16.42 -0.34
C LEU A 49 -5.45 16.65 -0.48
N VAL A 50 -4.69 16.00 0.40
CA VAL A 50 -3.23 15.97 0.36
C VAL A 50 -2.80 14.55 0.05
N GLN A 51 -1.88 14.37 -0.89
CA GLN A 51 -1.38 13.06 -1.31
C GLN A 51 -0.78 12.29 -0.12
N ASN A 52 -0.94 10.96 -0.14
CA ASN A 52 -0.27 10.07 0.80
C ASN A 52 1.25 10.17 0.63
N PRO A 53 2.04 10.11 1.71
CA PRO A 53 3.50 10.23 1.63
C PRO A 53 4.12 9.26 0.62
N GLY A 54 5.15 9.70 -0.09
CA GLY A 54 5.92 8.87 -1.04
C GLY A 54 5.35 8.76 -2.47
N TYR A 55 4.21 9.40 -2.75
CA TYR A 55 3.57 9.47 -4.07
C TYR A 55 3.55 10.90 -4.65
#